data_AF-A0A256I4M8-F1
#
_entry.id   AF-A0A256I4M8-F1
#
_cell.length_a   1.000
_cell.length_b   1.000
_cell.length_c   1.000
_cell.angle_alpha   90.00
_cell.angle_beta   90.00
_cell.angle_gamma   90.00
#
_symmetry.space_group_name_H-M   'P 1'
#
loop_
_entity.id
_entity.type
_entity.pdbx_description
1 polymer ?
#
loop_
_entity_poly.entity_id
_entity_poly.type
_entity_poly.pdbx_seq_one_letter_code
_entity_poly.pdbx_strand_id
1 'polypeptide(L)'
;MFDKVLVANRGEIAVRVMRACAELDVDTVAVYSDADKHGGHVRYADEAYNVGPARAADSYLDGETVVEAARAADADAIHPGYGFLAENADFAARVEDADGITWVGPASDAMERLGEKTHARRVMDDADVPIVPGTTEPVTEVEAVTEFGDEHGYPVAIKAEGGGGGRGMKVVESAEEAEEALASAKREGEAYFSNDSVYLERYLENPRHVEVQIVADAGDGDVPADESDVVHLGERDCSLQRRHQKVIEEGPSPALSDELRDRIGEAARRGVAAADYTNAGTVEFLVEEDLDRDPSEPLGPDTPFYFLEVNTRIQVEHTVTEELTGIDIVKEQLRVASGEGLSVSQGDVELEGHAIEFRINAENAAEEFQPANEGRLDTYDPPGGIGVRVDDALRQGDELVTDYDSMIAKLIVWGADREECLARSKRALAEYDLEGVVTVVPFHRLMLDDERFVAGTHTTKYLDEELDRELVAEAQEKWGTESASSDDDEEVTEREFTVEVNGKRFDVELEERGAPAVPTPASGGSGAGGRKQRPPQATSDDGGDDGVDVAEGG
;
A
#
# COMPACT_ATOMS: atom_id res chain seq x y z
N MET A 1 -25.21 -8.34 -10.86
CA MET A 1 -24.41 -7.11 -10.94
C MET A 1 -25.12 -5.99 -10.20
N PHE A 2 -24.35 -5.10 -9.56
CA PHE A 2 -24.85 -3.89 -8.89
C PHE A 2 -25.23 -2.81 -9.92
N ASP A 3 -26.07 -1.85 -9.55
CA ASP A 3 -26.32 -0.65 -10.34
C ASP A 3 -25.33 0.46 -9.94
N LYS A 4 -24.97 0.57 -8.65
CA LYS A 4 -24.04 1.59 -8.14
C LYS A 4 -23.15 1.08 -7.00
N VAL A 5 -21.84 1.37 -7.07
CA VAL A 5 -20.84 1.00 -6.06
C VAL A 5 -20.15 2.24 -5.47
N LEU A 6 -20.14 2.34 -4.14
CA LEU A 6 -19.30 3.30 -3.43
C LEU A 6 -17.92 2.70 -3.16
N VAL A 7 -16.86 3.44 -3.47
CA VAL A 7 -15.49 3.04 -3.17
C VAL A 7 -15.01 3.77 -1.92
N ALA A 8 -14.91 3.05 -0.81
CA ALA A 8 -14.51 3.56 0.50
C ALA A 8 -12.98 3.69 0.62
N ASN A 9 -12.36 4.33 -0.36
CA ASN A 9 -10.92 4.51 -0.45
C ASN A 9 -10.57 5.75 -1.30
N ARG A 10 -9.28 5.97 -1.54
CA ARG A 10 -8.73 7.09 -2.30
C ARG A 10 -7.68 6.64 -3.32
N GLY A 11 -7.14 7.60 -4.07
CA GLY A 11 -5.94 7.38 -4.87
C GLY A 11 -6.12 6.34 -5.98
N GLU A 12 -5.05 5.61 -6.29
CA GLU A 12 -5.00 4.66 -7.42
C GLU A 12 -6.03 3.55 -7.28
N ILE A 13 -6.17 2.96 -6.08
CA ILE A 13 -7.07 1.83 -5.87
C ILE A 13 -8.53 2.21 -6.05
N ALA A 14 -8.90 3.43 -5.67
CA ALA A 14 -10.25 3.92 -5.93
C ALA A 14 -10.51 4.00 -7.43
N VAL A 15 -9.57 4.55 -8.21
CA VAL A 15 -9.67 4.61 -9.67
C VAL A 15 -9.67 3.20 -10.29
N ARG A 16 -8.85 2.28 -9.79
CA ARG A 16 -8.79 0.88 -10.24
C ARG A 16 -10.14 0.17 -10.08
N VAL A 17 -10.81 0.35 -8.94
CA VAL A 17 -12.14 -0.20 -8.70
C VAL A 17 -13.18 0.45 -9.59
N MET A 18 -13.17 1.78 -9.70
CA MET A 18 -14.14 2.49 -10.55
C MET A 18 -13.97 2.17 -12.04
N ARG A 19 -12.74 1.87 -12.52
CA ARG A 19 -12.49 1.35 -13.87
C ARG A 19 -13.16 -0.01 -14.08
N ALA A 20 -13.05 -0.94 -13.12
CA ALA A 20 -13.75 -2.22 -13.19
C ALA A 20 -15.28 -2.05 -13.20
N CYS A 21 -15.82 -1.17 -12.34
CA CYS A 21 -17.25 -0.84 -12.32
C CYS A 21 -17.72 -0.28 -13.67
N ALA A 22 -16.99 0.68 -14.24
CA ALA A 22 -17.34 1.29 -15.53
C ALA A 22 -17.37 0.25 -16.67
N GLU A 23 -16.44 -0.71 -16.68
CA GLU A 23 -16.43 -1.80 -17.67
C GLU A 23 -17.53 -2.84 -17.46
N LEU A 24 -18.12 -2.88 -16.27
CA LEU A 24 -19.28 -3.70 -15.90
C LEU A 24 -20.61 -2.93 -16.01
N ASP A 25 -20.60 -1.70 -16.56
CA ASP A 25 -21.74 -0.80 -16.64
C ASP A 25 -22.37 -0.47 -15.26
N VAL A 26 -21.53 -0.26 -14.24
CA VAL A 26 -21.92 0.08 -12.85
C VAL A 26 -21.51 1.51 -12.51
N ASP A 27 -22.44 2.32 -12.00
CA ASP A 27 -22.19 3.70 -11.57
C ASP A 27 -21.28 3.73 -10.32
N THR A 28 -20.50 4.81 -10.17
CA THR A 28 -19.46 4.88 -9.14
C THR A 28 -19.59 6.10 -8.22
N VAL A 29 -19.33 5.87 -6.93
CA VAL A 29 -19.32 6.93 -5.91
C VAL A 29 -17.97 6.96 -5.21
N ALA A 30 -17.31 8.12 -5.22
CA ALA A 30 -16.11 8.36 -4.41
C ALA A 30 -16.46 8.99 -3.06
N VAL A 31 -15.70 8.63 -2.03
CA VAL A 31 -15.60 9.43 -0.79
C VAL A 31 -14.29 10.22 -0.78
N TYR A 32 -14.30 11.39 -0.14
CA TYR A 32 -13.08 12.20 -0.02
C TYR A 32 -13.05 13.04 1.26
N SER A 33 -11.84 13.31 1.74
CA SER A 33 -11.59 14.29 2.80
C SER A 33 -11.39 15.70 2.22
N ASP A 34 -11.37 16.72 3.07
CA ASP A 34 -11.03 18.09 2.65
C ASP A 34 -9.69 18.20 1.89
N ALA A 35 -8.69 17.37 2.23
CA ALA A 35 -7.39 17.35 1.56
C ALA A 35 -7.47 16.76 0.13
N ASP A 36 -8.34 15.78 -0.08
CA ASP A 36 -8.50 15.09 -1.37
C ASP A 36 -9.60 15.69 -2.26
N LYS A 37 -10.13 16.89 -1.94
CA LYS A 37 -11.22 17.51 -2.71
C LYS A 37 -10.94 17.66 -4.21
N HIS A 38 -9.68 17.72 -4.60
CA HIS A 38 -9.23 17.80 -5.99
C HIS A 38 -8.55 16.52 -6.49
N GLY A 39 -8.60 15.45 -5.70
CA GLY A 39 -7.99 14.16 -5.99
C GLY A 39 -8.49 13.53 -7.28
N GLY A 40 -7.63 12.70 -7.89
CA GLY A 40 -7.92 11.97 -9.11
C GLY A 40 -9.19 11.13 -9.05
N HIS A 41 -9.36 10.37 -7.97
CA HIS A 41 -10.51 9.50 -7.77
C HIS A 41 -11.82 10.30 -7.68
N VAL A 42 -11.81 11.47 -7.02
CA VAL A 42 -12.97 12.37 -6.96
C VAL A 42 -13.36 12.88 -8.34
N ARG A 43 -12.37 13.19 -9.20
CA ARG A 43 -12.62 13.64 -10.58
C ARG A 43 -13.06 12.51 -11.51
N TYR A 44 -12.75 11.26 -11.17
CA TYR A 44 -13.07 10.08 -11.98
C TYR A 44 -14.50 9.59 -11.74
N ALA A 45 -14.95 9.61 -10.48
CA ALA A 45 -16.26 9.09 -10.09
C ALA A 45 -17.44 9.83 -10.72
N ASP A 46 -18.57 9.15 -10.88
CA ASP A 46 -19.83 9.75 -11.35
C ASP A 46 -20.42 10.70 -10.31
N GLU A 47 -20.23 10.36 -9.03
CA GLU A 47 -20.66 11.15 -7.87
C GLU A 47 -19.60 11.10 -6.75
N ALA A 48 -19.53 12.14 -5.91
CA ALA A 48 -18.56 12.17 -4.82
C ALA A 48 -19.08 12.88 -3.56
N TYR A 49 -18.78 12.32 -2.39
CA TYR A 49 -19.22 12.83 -1.08
C TYR A 49 -18.03 13.14 -0.18
N ASN A 50 -18.06 14.33 0.45
CA ASN A 50 -17.08 14.69 1.47
C ASN A 50 -17.42 13.96 2.77
N VAL A 51 -16.45 13.26 3.35
CA VAL A 51 -16.60 12.47 4.58
C VAL A 51 -15.85 13.06 5.77
N GLY A 52 -15.29 14.27 5.65
CA GLY A 52 -14.68 14.97 6.78
C GLY A 52 -13.35 15.67 6.48
N PRO A 53 -12.65 16.14 7.53
CA PRO A 53 -11.37 16.83 7.41
C PRO A 53 -10.22 15.88 7.02
N ALA A 54 -9.04 16.46 6.73
CA ALA A 54 -7.87 15.74 6.21
C ALA A 54 -7.42 14.54 7.07
N ARG A 55 -7.51 14.64 8.40
CA ARG A 55 -7.09 13.55 9.30
C ARG A 55 -7.91 12.29 9.03
N ALA A 56 -7.25 11.19 8.64
CA ALA A 56 -7.92 9.94 8.27
C ALA A 56 -8.87 9.40 9.35
N ALA A 57 -8.51 9.54 10.63
CA ALA A 57 -9.34 9.13 11.77
C ALA A 57 -10.71 9.83 11.83
N ASP A 58 -10.79 11.03 11.27
CA ASP A 58 -11.98 11.87 11.24
C ASP A 58 -12.65 11.87 9.84
N SER A 59 -12.19 11.00 8.92
CA SER A 59 -12.68 10.92 7.53
C SER A 59 -12.70 9.46 7.00
N TYR A 60 -11.65 9.02 6.31
CA TYR A 60 -11.59 7.69 5.66
C TYR A 60 -11.71 6.51 6.64
N LEU A 61 -11.41 6.70 7.93
CA LEU A 61 -11.56 5.70 8.99
C LEU A 61 -12.85 5.87 9.80
N ASP A 62 -13.68 6.86 9.48
CA ASP A 62 -15.00 7.02 10.09
C ASP A 62 -16.03 6.19 9.32
N GLY A 63 -16.15 4.93 9.72
CA GLY A 63 -17.09 4.00 9.11
C GLY A 63 -18.56 4.41 9.22
N GLU A 64 -18.95 5.22 10.22
CA GLU A 64 -20.33 5.72 10.31
C GLU A 64 -20.59 6.71 9.17
N THR A 65 -19.71 7.69 9.00
CA THR A 65 -19.81 8.69 7.93
C THR A 65 -19.73 8.06 6.54
N VAL A 66 -18.91 7.02 6.33
CA VAL A 66 -18.83 6.31 5.04
C VAL A 66 -20.14 5.57 4.71
N VAL A 67 -20.76 4.90 5.68
CA VAL A 67 -22.07 4.23 5.47
C VAL A 67 -23.18 5.27 5.23
N GLU A 68 -23.14 6.42 5.91
CA GLU A 68 -24.06 7.52 5.63
C GLU A 68 -23.92 8.06 4.20
N ALA A 69 -22.69 8.18 3.69
CA ALA A 69 -22.43 8.58 2.31
C ALA A 69 -22.99 7.54 1.31
N ALA A 70 -22.80 6.24 1.56
CA ALA A 70 -23.34 5.17 0.72
C ALA A 70 -24.88 5.21 0.65
N ARG A 71 -25.54 5.42 1.80
CA ARG A 71 -27.01 5.58 1.88
C ARG A 71 -27.47 6.85 1.17
N ALA A 72 -26.76 7.95 1.30
CA ALA A 72 -27.11 9.21 0.65
C ALA A 72 -26.96 9.15 -0.88
N ALA A 73 -26.08 8.27 -1.37
CA ALA A 73 -25.84 8.04 -2.79
C ALA A 73 -26.74 6.95 -3.41
N ASP A 74 -27.57 6.28 -2.60
CA ASP A 74 -28.31 5.08 -2.98
C ASP A 74 -27.37 4.02 -3.61
N ALA A 75 -26.21 3.77 -3.00
CA ALA A 75 -25.25 2.75 -3.46
C ALA A 75 -25.69 1.35 -3.01
N ASP A 76 -25.55 0.36 -3.91
CA ASP A 76 -25.89 -1.04 -3.64
C ASP A 76 -24.77 -1.79 -2.91
N ALA A 77 -23.53 -1.31 -3.02
CA ALA A 77 -22.37 -1.96 -2.42
C ALA A 77 -21.27 -0.97 -2.05
N ILE A 78 -20.43 -1.38 -1.09
CA ILE A 78 -19.20 -0.68 -0.70
C ILE A 78 -18.00 -1.58 -1.02
N HIS A 79 -17.10 -1.08 -1.85
CA HIS A 79 -15.79 -1.70 -2.05
C HIS A 79 -14.73 -0.94 -1.25
N PRO A 80 -13.99 -1.60 -0.35
CA PRO A 80 -13.07 -0.91 0.55
C PRO A 80 -11.67 -0.65 -0.02
N GLY A 81 -11.34 -1.14 -1.23
CA GLY A 81 -9.97 -1.17 -1.73
C GLY A 81 -9.04 -1.93 -0.78
N TYR A 82 -7.89 -1.34 -0.47
CA TYR A 82 -6.92 -1.84 0.52
C TYR A 82 -6.54 -0.76 1.55
N GLY A 83 -6.01 -1.16 2.71
CA GLY A 83 -5.74 -0.21 3.80
C GLY A 83 -7.04 0.39 4.37
N PHE A 84 -6.93 1.49 5.11
CA PHE A 84 -8.05 2.13 5.80
C PHE A 84 -8.97 1.14 6.54
N LEU A 85 -10.21 0.97 6.07
CA LEU A 85 -11.23 0.10 6.67
C LEU A 85 -11.33 -1.27 6.01
N ALA A 86 -10.48 -1.59 5.02
CA ALA A 86 -10.57 -2.83 4.24
C ALA A 86 -10.36 -4.11 5.05
N GLU A 87 -9.61 -4.05 6.15
CA GLU A 87 -9.39 -5.17 7.07
C GLU A 87 -10.10 -4.96 8.42
N ASN A 88 -11.06 -4.03 8.47
CA ASN A 88 -11.81 -3.74 9.69
C ASN A 88 -13.10 -4.58 9.73
N ALA A 89 -13.08 -5.70 10.46
CA ALA A 89 -14.22 -6.60 10.60
C ALA A 89 -15.47 -5.89 11.16
N ASP A 90 -15.31 -4.97 12.12
CA ASP A 90 -16.44 -4.19 12.67
C ASP A 90 -17.09 -3.29 11.62
N PHE A 91 -16.32 -2.78 10.65
CA PHE A 91 -16.83 -1.98 9.54
C PHE A 91 -17.55 -2.86 8.53
N ALA A 92 -16.96 -4.00 8.14
CA ALA A 92 -17.62 -4.98 7.28
C ALA A 92 -18.98 -5.40 7.88
N ALA A 93 -19.03 -5.74 9.17
CA ALA A 93 -20.27 -6.07 9.88
C ALA A 93 -21.30 -4.91 9.85
N ARG A 94 -20.85 -3.67 10.00
CA ARG A 94 -21.73 -2.48 9.88
C ARG A 94 -22.30 -2.30 8.48
N VAL A 95 -21.53 -2.63 7.44
CA VAL A 95 -22.00 -2.60 6.05
C VAL A 95 -23.00 -3.73 5.83
N GLU A 96 -22.69 -4.95 6.28
CA GLU A 96 -23.58 -6.12 6.22
C GLU A 96 -24.92 -5.89 6.95
N ASP A 97 -24.90 -5.16 8.07
CA ASP A 97 -26.09 -4.76 8.84
C ASP A 97 -26.88 -3.60 8.19
N ALA A 98 -26.31 -2.90 7.20
CA ALA A 98 -26.97 -1.80 6.53
C ALA A 98 -27.93 -2.30 5.45
N ASP A 99 -29.23 -2.01 5.62
CA ASP A 99 -30.27 -2.39 4.66
C ASP A 99 -29.91 -1.98 3.22
N GLY A 100 -29.74 -2.96 2.34
CA GLY A 100 -29.55 -2.76 0.90
C GLY A 100 -28.12 -2.42 0.45
N ILE A 101 -27.12 -2.55 1.33
CA ILE A 101 -25.71 -2.30 0.96
C ILE A 101 -24.91 -3.60 1.16
N THR A 102 -24.23 -4.04 0.11
CA THR A 102 -23.36 -5.21 0.14
C THR A 102 -21.92 -4.84 0.42
N TRP A 103 -21.25 -5.60 1.29
CA TRP A 103 -19.81 -5.54 1.47
C TRP A 103 -19.10 -6.29 0.32
N VAL A 104 -18.21 -5.61 -0.40
CA VAL A 104 -17.37 -6.25 -1.44
C VAL A 104 -16.06 -6.73 -0.80
N GLY A 105 -16.13 -7.90 -0.18
CA GLY A 105 -15.02 -8.53 0.52
C GLY A 105 -15.47 -9.83 1.19
N PRO A 106 -14.59 -10.46 1.97
CA PRO A 106 -14.96 -11.60 2.82
C PRO A 106 -15.94 -11.19 3.92
N ALA A 107 -16.73 -12.15 4.40
CA ALA A 107 -17.64 -11.94 5.52
C ALA A 107 -16.91 -11.47 6.79
N SER A 108 -17.55 -10.60 7.57
CA SER A 108 -16.96 -9.98 8.77
C SER A 108 -16.45 -10.98 9.81
N ASP A 109 -17.12 -12.13 9.97
CA ASP A 109 -16.72 -13.20 10.88
C ASP A 109 -15.48 -13.97 10.39
N ALA A 110 -15.33 -14.16 9.08
CA ALA A 110 -14.12 -14.72 8.48
C ALA A 110 -12.94 -13.74 8.65
N MET A 111 -13.18 -12.44 8.50
CA MET A 111 -12.18 -11.40 8.75
C MET A 111 -11.71 -11.39 10.21
N GLU A 112 -12.61 -11.51 11.18
CA GLU A 112 -12.26 -11.57 12.60
C GLU A 112 -11.42 -12.81 12.92
N ARG A 113 -11.85 -13.99 12.42
CA ARG A 113 -11.14 -15.27 12.58
C ARG A 113 -9.71 -15.22 12.04
N LEU A 114 -9.52 -14.63 10.85
CA LEU A 114 -8.21 -14.57 10.19
C LEU A 114 -7.34 -13.40 10.67
N GLY A 115 -7.94 -12.32 11.18
CA GLY A 115 -7.22 -11.18 11.75
C GLY A 115 -6.57 -11.48 13.10
N GLU A 116 -7.11 -12.45 13.87
CA GLU A 116 -6.52 -12.88 15.13
C GLU A 116 -5.40 -13.91 14.89
N LYS A 117 -4.14 -13.51 15.12
CA LYS A 117 -2.95 -14.33 14.82
C LYS A 117 -2.98 -15.74 15.40
N THR A 118 -3.43 -15.91 16.65
CA THR A 118 -3.47 -17.24 17.27
C THR A 118 -4.57 -18.11 16.68
N HIS A 119 -5.72 -17.51 16.33
CA HIS A 119 -6.81 -18.21 15.68
C HIS A 119 -6.47 -18.61 14.26
N ALA A 120 -5.95 -17.67 13.44
CA ALA A 120 -5.50 -17.92 12.08
C ALA A 120 -4.48 -19.07 12.02
N ARG A 121 -3.51 -19.09 12.93
CA ARG A 121 -2.54 -20.19 13.04
C ARG A 121 -3.17 -21.54 13.32
N ARG A 122 -4.17 -21.61 14.22
CA ARG A 122 -4.89 -22.86 14.51
C ARG A 122 -5.67 -23.34 13.29
N VAL A 123 -6.38 -22.44 12.61
CA VAL A 123 -7.11 -22.76 11.37
C VAL A 123 -6.15 -23.33 10.30
N MET A 124 -4.99 -22.70 10.13
CA MET A 124 -3.98 -23.14 9.16
C MET A 124 -3.36 -24.50 9.54
N ASP A 125 -3.03 -24.71 10.81
CA ASP A 125 -2.51 -25.99 11.30
C ASP A 125 -3.53 -27.13 11.14
N ASP A 126 -4.80 -26.88 11.50
CA ASP A 126 -5.91 -27.83 11.34
C ASP A 126 -6.18 -28.17 9.85
N ALA A 127 -5.80 -27.28 8.92
CA ALA A 127 -5.91 -27.44 7.48
C ALA A 127 -4.65 -28.03 6.80
N ASP A 128 -3.70 -28.55 7.58
CA ASP A 128 -2.41 -29.06 7.10
C ASP A 128 -1.64 -28.00 6.27
N VAL A 129 -1.73 -26.73 6.65
CA VAL A 129 -0.89 -25.64 6.11
C VAL A 129 0.32 -25.48 7.02
N PRO A 130 1.56 -25.60 6.50
CA PRO A 130 2.76 -25.48 7.31
C PRO A 130 2.80 -24.15 8.07
N ILE A 131 2.90 -24.17 9.40
CA ILE A 131 3.13 -22.98 10.22
C ILE A 131 4.55 -22.97 10.78
N VAL A 132 5.11 -21.78 11.06
CA VAL A 132 6.44 -21.68 11.69
C VAL A 132 6.40 -22.43 13.03
N PRO A 133 7.31 -23.40 13.27
CA PRO A 133 7.38 -24.09 14.55
C PRO A 133 7.43 -23.07 15.68
N GLY A 134 6.53 -23.20 16.66
CA GLY A 134 6.35 -22.19 17.69
C GLY A 134 5.41 -22.66 18.79
N THR A 135 5.40 -21.92 19.89
CA THR A 135 4.47 -22.19 21.00
C THR A 135 3.10 -21.63 20.66
N THR A 136 2.04 -22.39 20.98
CA THR A 136 0.64 -21.95 20.82
C THR A 136 0.08 -21.28 22.07
N GLU A 137 0.78 -21.43 23.20
CA GLU A 137 0.46 -20.81 24.48
C GLU A 137 1.51 -19.73 24.84
N PRO A 138 1.12 -18.69 25.60
CA PRO A 138 2.06 -17.68 26.06
C PRO A 138 3.19 -18.25 26.91
N VAL A 139 4.40 -17.71 26.74
CA VAL A 139 5.61 -18.12 27.44
C VAL A 139 5.90 -17.18 28.60
N THR A 140 5.90 -17.73 29.82
CA THR A 140 6.15 -16.94 31.04
C THR A 140 7.55 -17.11 31.61
N GLU A 141 8.19 -18.26 31.41
CA GLU A 141 9.45 -18.64 32.07
C GLU A 141 10.60 -18.80 31.06
N VAL A 142 11.84 -18.56 31.52
CA VAL A 142 13.05 -18.67 30.69
C VAL A 142 13.30 -20.12 30.27
N GLU A 143 12.96 -21.08 31.13
CA GLU A 143 13.12 -22.50 30.87
C GLU A 143 12.40 -22.92 29.58
N ALA A 144 11.22 -22.38 29.31
CA ALA A 144 10.47 -22.67 28.09
C ALA A 144 11.18 -22.16 26.83
N VAL A 145 11.88 -21.02 26.92
CA VAL A 145 12.70 -20.49 25.82
C VAL A 145 13.89 -21.42 25.54
N THR A 146 14.56 -21.86 26.61
CA THR A 146 15.71 -22.76 26.47
C THR A 146 15.33 -24.15 25.97
N GLU A 147 14.22 -24.72 26.47
CA GLU A 147 13.71 -26.02 26.01
C GLU A 147 13.29 -25.96 24.54
N PHE A 148 12.61 -24.89 24.14
CA PHE A 148 12.22 -24.67 22.74
C PHE A 148 13.44 -24.55 21.82
N GLY A 149 14.45 -23.76 22.22
CA GLY A 149 15.69 -23.62 21.44
C GLY A 149 16.52 -24.90 21.36
N ASP A 150 16.52 -25.73 22.42
CA ASP A 150 17.18 -27.04 22.40
C ASP A 150 16.44 -28.06 21.49
N GLU A 151 15.11 -27.96 21.38
CA GLU A 151 14.29 -28.83 20.54
C GLU A 151 14.32 -28.43 19.05
N HIS A 152 14.15 -27.13 18.77
CA HIS A 152 13.95 -26.61 17.42
C HIS A 152 15.19 -25.92 16.82
N GLY A 153 16.24 -25.75 17.61
CA GLY A 153 17.45 -25.04 17.24
C GLY A 153 17.36 -23.53 17.49
N TYR A 154 18.53 -22.91 17.62
CA TYR A 154 18.69 -21.46 17.64
C TYR A 154 19.08 -20.97 16.23
N PRO A 155 18.77 -19.70 15.87
CA PRO A 155 18.09 -18.69 16.69
C PRO A 155 16.57 -18.90 16.87
N VAL A 156 16.05 -18.38 17.99
CA VAL A 156 14.62 -18.39 18.34
C VAL A 156 14.10 -16.95 18.38
N ALA A 157 12.89 -16.73 17.87
CA ALA A 157 12.18 -15.45 17.96
C ALA A 157 11.19 -15.46 19.14
N ILE A 158 11.30 -14.47 20.03
CA ILE A 158 10.27 -14.13 21.02
C ILE A 158 9.42 -13.02 20.43
N LYS A 159 8.12 -13.26 20.23
CA LYS A 159 7.17 -12.30 19.64
C LYS A 159 6.10 -11.91 20.65
N ALA A 160 5.78 -10.62 20.71
CA ALA A 160 4.62 -10.12 21.46
C ALA A 160 3.31 -10.48 20.72
N GLU A 161 2.28 -10.89 21.47
CA GLU A 161 0.98 -11.30 20.90
C GLU A 161 0.29 -10.15 20.14
N GLY A 162 0.39 -8.93 20.67
CA GLY A 162 -0.12 -7.70 20.02
C GLY A 162 0.83 -7.08 18.98
N GLY A 163 2.01 -7.67 18.75
CA GLY A 163 3.04 -7.09 17.87
C GLY A 163 2.72 -7.23 16.38
N GLY A 164 3.05 -6.21 15.59
CA GLY A 164 2.88 -6.17 14.13
C GLY A 164 3.90 -5.23 13.46
N GLY A 165 4.18 -5.44 12.16
CA GLY A 165 5.09 -4.58 11.39
C GLY A 165 6.55 -4.56 11.91
N GLY A 166 7.05 -5.69 12.41
CA GLY A 166 8.44 -5.84 12.89
C GLY A 166 8.74 -5.31 14.29
N ARG A 167 7.78 -4.68 14.98
CA ARG A 167 7.91 -4.25 16.39
C ARG A 167 7.42 -5.33 17.36
N GLY A 168 8.08 -5.46 18.52
CA GLY A 168 7.74 -6.47 19.51
C GLY A 168 8.36 -7.85 19.28
N MET A 169 9.51 -7.93 18.62
CA MET A 169 10.26 -9.17 18.39
C MET A 169 11.67 -9.09 19.00
N LYS A 170 12.13 -10.18 19.61
CA LYS A 170 13.52 -10.38 20.06
C LYS A 170 14.06 -11.69 19.49
N VAL A 171 15.26 -11.65 18.93
CA VAL A 171 15.98 -12.84 18.49
C VAL A 171 16.89 -13.29 19.63
N VAL A 172 16.91 -14.59 19.89
CA VAL A 172 17.72 -15.26 20.90
C VAL A 172 18.67 -16.18 20.17
N GLU A 173 19.97 -15.89 20.19
CA GLU A 173 20.98 -16.65 19.46
C GLU A 173 21.46 -17.88 20.23
N SER A 174 21.30 -17.88 21.56
CA SER A 174 21.68 -19.00 22.43
C SER A 174 20.93 -19.03 23.75
N ALA A 175 21.03 -20.15 24.46
CA ALA A 175 20.39 -20.35 25.77
C ALA A 175 20.80 -19.28 26.80
N GLU A 176 22.02 -18.74 26.72
CA GLU A 176 22.51 -17.71 27.63
C GLU A 176 21.80 -16.36 27.48
N GLU A 177 21.21 -16.08 26.32
CA GLU A 177 20.54 -14.80 26.02
C GLU A 177 19.05 -14.82 26.40
N ALA A 178 18.49 -16.00 26.67
CA ALA A 178 17.06 -16.22 26.85
C ALA A 178 16.44 -15.37 27.98
N GLU A 179 17.12 -15.24 29.12
CA GLU A 179 16.60 -14.48 30.27
C GLU A 179 16.44 -12.98 29.96
N GLU A 180 17.47 -12.38 29.37
CA GLU A 180 17.45 -10.96 29.03
C GLU A 180 16.45 -10.67 27.90
N ALA A 181 16.44 -11.51 26.87
CA ALA A 181 15.56 -11.37 25.73
C ALA A 181 14.08 -11.49 26.13
N LEU A 182 13.72 -12.49 26.94
CA LEU A 182 12.34 -12.67 27.42
C LEU A 182 11.88 -11.47 28.26
N ALA A 183 12.70 -11.02 29.21
CA ALA A 183 12.39 -9.85 30.03
C ALA A 183 12.29 -8.56 29.20
N SER A 184 13.08 -8.44 28.13
CA SER A 184 12.96 -7.31 27.20
C SER A 184 11.69 -7.38 26.35
N ALA A 185 11.36 -8.54 25.79
CA ALA A 185 10.20 -8.74 24.94
C ALA A 185 8.90 -8.42 25.69
N LYS A 186 8.73 -8.92 26.92
CA LYS A 186 7.56 -8.61 27.75
C LYS A 186 7.40 -7.13 28.07
N ARG A 187 8.51 -6.44 28.38
CA ARG A 187 8.49 -4.99 28.64
C ARG A 187 8.09 -4.19 27.40
N GLU A 188 8.55 -4.60 26.23
CA GLU A 188 8.16 -4.00 24.96
C GLU A 188 6.69 -4.28 24.65
N GLY A 189 6.26 -5.53 24.85
CA GLY A 189 4.87 -5.98 24.82
C GLY A 189 3.94 -5.04 25.58
N GLU A 190 4.21 -4.90 26.88
CA GLU A 190 3.43 -4.05 27.79
C GLU A 190 3.45 -2.58 27.35
N ALA A 191 4.64 -2.04 27.02
CA ALA A 191 4.79 -0.62 26.73
C ALA A 191 4.08 -0.18 25.44
N TYR A 192 4.08 -1.03 24.41
CA TYR A 192 3.56 -0.69 23.10
C TYR A 192 2.18 -1.27 22.80
N PHE A 193 1.83 -2.40 23.43
CA PHE A 193 0.59 -3.13 23.13
C PHE A 193 -0.30 -3.32 24.37
N SER A 194 0.08 -2.81 25.54
CA SER A 194 -0.64 -3.01 26.81
C SER A 194 -0.92 -4.49 27.10
N ASN A 195 -0.02 -5.37 26.62
CA ASN A 195 -0.09 -6.81 26.76
C ASN A 195 1.34 -7.37 26.84
N ASP A 196 1.72 -7.94 27.98
CA ASP A 196 3.03 -8.55 28.22
C ASP A 196 3.13 -10.01 27.74
N SER A 197 2.06 -10.56 27.15
CA SER A 197 2.02 -11.89 26.56
C SER A 197 2.96 -12.00 25.37
N VAL A 198 3.80 -13.02 25.40
CA VAL A 198 4.77 -13.34 24.34
C VAL A 198 4.72 -14.83 24.02
N TYR A 199 5.10 -15.20 22.81
CA TYR A 199 5.20 -16.57 22.35
C TYR A 199 6.51 -16.77 21.57
N LEU A 200 6.88 -18.04 21.33
CA LEU A 200 8.11 -18.41 20.66
C LEU A 200 7.84 -18.92 19.26
N GLU A 201 8.77 -18.65 18.36
CA GLU A 201 8.86 -19.27 17.04
C GLU A 201 10.32 -19.55 16.70
N ARG A 202 10.57 -20.53 15.83
CA ARG A 202 11.86 -20.64 15.16
C ARG A 202 12.10 -19.36 14.35
N TYR A 203 13.27 -18.76 14.48
CA TYR A 203 13.65 -17.61 13.66
C TYR A 203 14.12 -18.10 12.30
N LEU A 204 13.55 -17.54 11.23
CA LEU A 204 13.99 -17.82 9.86
C LEU A 204 15.07 -16.80 9.50
N GLU A 205 16.30 -17.29 9.26
CA GLU A 205 17.44 -16.41 9.00
C GLU A 205 17.37 -15.76 7.62
N ASN A 206 16.98 -16.51 6.58
CA ASN A 206 17.00 -16.04 5.20
C ASN A 206 15.62 -16.23 4.54
N PRO A 207 14.55 -15.61 5.05
CA PRO A 207 13.24 -15.84 4.47
C PRO A 207 13.03 -14.98 3.22
N ARG A 208 12.50 -15.62 2.19
CA ARG A 208 11.72 -14.98 1.12
C ARG A 208 10.30 -14.77 1.61
N HIS A 209 9.67 -13.71 1.14
CA HIS A 209 8.25 -13.47 1.33
C HIS A 209 7.54 -13.84 0.04
N VAL A 210 6.79 -14.93 0.04
CA VAL A 210 6.02 -15.40 -1.11
C VAL A 210 4.56 -15.41 -0.70
N GLU A 211 3.69 -14.95 -1.57
CA GLU A 211 2.26 -14.87 -1.27
C GLU A 211 1.41 -15.39 -2.42
N VAL A 212 0.26 -15.96 -2.10
CA VAL A 212 -0.65 -16.57 -3.08
C VAL A 212 -1.93 -15.78 -3.17
N GLN A 213 -2.23 -15.29 -4.38
CA GLN A 213 -3.52 -14.68 -4.67
C GLN A 213 -4.61 -15.74 -4.68
N ILE A 214 -5.69 -15.50 -3.96
CA ILE A 214 -6.89 -16.34 -4.04
C ILE A 214 -8.11 -15.52 -4.41
N VAL A 215 -9.07 -16.17 -5.06
CA VAL A 215 -10.46 -15.74 -5.19
C VAL A 215 -11.34 -16.93 -4.83
N ALA A 216 -12.33 -16.69 -3.97
CA ALA A 216 -13.20 -17.75 -3.46
C ALA A 216 -14.67 -17.33 -3.55
N ASP A 217 -15.53 -18.30 -3.80
CA ASP A 217 -16.99 -18.12 -3.77
C ASP A 217 -17.63 -19.35 -3.14
N ALA A 218 -18.25 -19.16 -1.97
CA ALA A 218 -18.83 -20.27 -1.20
C ALA A 218 -20.07 -20.93 -1.85
N GLY A 219 -20.54 -20.41 -3.00
CA GLY A 219 -21.75 -20.93 -3.65
C GLY A 219 -23.01 -20.76 -2.79
N ASP A 220 -23.97 -21.70 -2.89
CA ASP A 220 -25.17 -21.68 -2.04
C ASP A 220 -24.78 -21.96 -0.57
N GLY A 221 -24.81 -20.93 0.28
CA GLY A 221 -24.35 -20.88 1.68
C GLY A 221 -25.00 -21.83 2.71
N ASP A 222 -25.61 -22.93 2.26
CA ASP A 222 -26.04 -24.06 3.09
C ASP A 222 -25.02 -25.23 3.08
N VAL A 223 -23.93 -25.12 2.31
CA VAL A 223 -22.87 -26.13 2.21
C VAL A 223 -21.52 -25.50 2.60
N PRO A 224 -20.70 -26.14 3.46
CA PRO A 224 -19.35 -25.67 3.73
C PRO A 224 -18.54 -25.57 2.43
N ALA A 225 -17.78 -24.49 2.25
CA ALA A 225 -16.90 -24.34 1.10
C ALA A 225 -15.92 -25.51 1.05
N ASP A 226 -15.78 -26.15 -0.12
CA ASP A 226 -14.74 -27.14 -0.36
C ASP A 226 -13.60 -26.49 -1.17
N GLU A 227 -12.45 -27.14 -1.29
CA GLU A 227 -11.31 -26.62 -2.03
C GLU A 227 -11.64 -26.28 -3.50
N SER A 228 -12.70 -26.88 -4.07
CA SER A 228 -13.20 -26.55 -5.41
C SER A 228 -13.73 -25.12 -5.56
N ASP A 229 -14.10 -24.51 -4.44
CA ASP A 229 -14.72 -23.18 -4.37
C ASP A 229 -13.68 -22.07 -4.20
N VAL A 230 -12.40 -22.46 -4.10
CA VAL A 230 -11.23 -21.57 -3.99
C VAL A 230 -10.33 -21.75 -5.20
N VAL A 231 -10.06 -20.66 -5.91
CA VAL A 231 -9.12 -20.61 -7.03
C VAL A 231 -7.89 -19.80 -6.61
N HIS A 232 -6.70 -20.38 -6.70
CA HIS A 232 -5.47 -19.59 -6.61
C HIS A 232 -5.11 -19.03 -7.98
N LEU A 233 -4.67 -17.78 -8.03
CA LEU A 233 -4.24 -17.11 -9.26
C LEU A 233 -2.70 -17.07 -9.40
N GLY A 234 -2.02 -17.94 -8.66
CA GLY A 234 -0.56 -18.02 -8.62
C GLY A 234 0.04 -17.19 -7.50
N GLU A 235 1.37 -17.18 -7.44
CA GLU A 235 2.13 -16.55 -6.38
C GLU A 235 2.91 -15.31 -6.83
N ARG A 236 3.25 -14.45 -5.87
CA ARG A 236 4.13 -13.30 -6.03
C ARG A 236 5.29 -13.41 -5.05
N ASP A 237 6.49 -13.04 -5.49
CA ASP A 237 7.65 -12.79 -4.65
C ASP A 237 7.66 -11.33 -4.23
N CYS A 238 7.49 -11.11 -2.93
CA CYS A 238 7.48 -9.78 -2.32
C CYS A 238 8.70 -9.61 -1.40
N SER A 239 9.79 -10.35 -1.64
CA SER A 239 10.95 -10.39 -0.75
C SER A 239 11.74 -9.09 -0.72
N LEU A 240 11.66 -8.22 -1.74
CA LEU A 240 12.35 -6.94 -1.72
C LEU A 240 11.61 -5.96 -0.80
N GLN A 241 12.05 -5.91 0.46
CA GLN A 241 11.39 -5.16 1.52
C GLN A 241 12.35 -4.23 2.24
N ARG A 242 11.81 -3.12 2.75
CA ARG A 242 12.48 -2.20 3.67
C ARG A 242 11.72 -2.16 4.97
N ARG A 243 12.32 -2.54 6.10
CA ARG A 243 11.67 -2.59 7.42
C ARG A 243 10.31 -3.31 7.35
N HIS A 244 10.26 -4.43 6.63
CA HIS A 244 9.06 -5.24 6.36
C HIS A 244 7.97 -4.57 5.51
N GLN A 245 8.27 -3.47 4.81
CA GLN A 245 7.39 -2.87 3.82
C GLN A 245 7.84 -3.29 2.42
N LYS A 246 6.92 -3.82 1.60
CA LYS A 246 7.18 -4.24 0.23
C LYS A 246 7.51 -3.03 -0.66
N VAL A 247 8.52 -3.17 -1.52
CA VAL A 247 9.05 -2.08 -2.36
C VAL A 247 8.94 -2.41 -3.86
N ILE A 248 9.33 -3.63 -4.23
CA ILE A 248 9.19 -4.20 -5.57
C ILE A 248 8.63 -5.61 -5.40
N GLU A 249 7.61 -5.92 -6.18
CA GLU A 249 6.92 -7.21 -6.19
C GLU A 249 7.02 -7.82 -7.59
N GLU A 250 7.30 -9.11 -7.69
CA GLU A 250 7.42 -9.80 -8.96
C GLU A 250 6.73 -11.16 -8.98
N GLY A 251 6.34 -11.62 -10.15
CA GLY A 251 5.66 -12.89 -10.31
C GLY A 251 5.90 -13.50 -11.71
N PRO A 252 5.91 -14.84 -11.83
CA PRO A 252 6.04 -15.80 -10.72
C PRO A 252 7.38 -15.60 -9.98
N SER A 253 7.53 -16.16 -8.78
CA SER A 253 8.81 -16.01 -8.05
C SER A 253 9.95 -16.61 -8.88
N PRO A 254 11.07 -15.88 -9.09
CA PRO A 254 12.21 -16.41 -9.83
C PRO A 254 12.95 -17.52 -9.07
N ALA A 255 12.68 -17.66 -7.77
CA ALA A 255 13.38 -18.61 -6.92
C ALA A 255 12.65 -19.96 -6.79
N LEU A 256 11.35 -20.06 -7.10
CA LEU A 256 10.59 -21.27 -6.85
C LEU A 256 10.56 -22.21 -8.06
N SER A 257 10.73 -23.50 -7.79
CA SER A 257 10.41 -24.55 -8.77
C SER A 257 8.90 -24.68 -8.92
N ASP A 258 8.44 -25.19 -10.07
CA ASP A 258 7.01 -25.42 -10.34
C ASP A 258 6.37 -26.33 -9.27
N GLU A 259 7.08 -27.37 -8.84
CA GLU A 259 6.57 -28.28 -7.80
C GLU A 259 6.42 -27.59 -6.43
N LEU A 260 7.34 -26.69 -6.06
CA LEU A 260 7.23 -25.92 -4.81
C LEU A 260 6.10 -24.89 -4.90
N ARG A 261 5.96 -24.22 -6.04
CA ARG A 261 4.87 -23.29 -6.33
C ARG A 261 3.51 -23.97 -6.18
N ASP A 262 3.32 -25.14 -6.81
CA ASP A 262 2.08 -25.91 -6.72
C ASP A 262 1.76 -26.29 -5.27
N ARG A 263 2.78 -26.68 -4.49
CA ARG A 263 2.60 -27.00 -3.06
C ARG A 263 2.14 -25.80 -2.23
N ILE A 264 2.71 -24.63 -2.48
CA ILE A 264 2.35 -23.39 -1.78
C ILE A 264 0.94 -22.95 -2.19
N GLY A 265 0.63 -22.99 -3.49
CA GLY A 265 -0.70 -22.68 -4.02
C GLY A 265 -1.80 -23.58 -3.44
N GLU A 266 -1.54 -24.88 -3.36
CA GLU A 266 -2.51 -25.81 -2.78
C GLU A 266 -2.64 -25.64 -1.26
N ALA A 267 -1.56 -25.33 -0.55
CA ALA A 267 -1.63 -25.01 0.87
C ALA A 267 -2.49 -23.76 1.12
N ALA A 268 -2.36 -22.72 0.29
CA ALA A 268 -3.20 -21.53 0.36
C ALA A 268 -4.69 -21.86 0.16
N ARG A 269 -5.03 -22.69 -0.84
CA ARG A 269 -6.42 -23.11 -1.10
C ARG A 269 -7.04 -23.84 0.08
N ARG A 270 -6.31 -24.79 0.69
CA ARG A 270 -6.75 -25.51 1.89
C ARG A 270 -7.02 -24.57 3.06
N GLY A 271 -6.09 -23.66 3.33
CA GLY A 271 -6.20 -22.70 4.44
C GLY A 271 -7.41 -21.77 4.29
N VAL A 272 -7.68 -21.30 3.08
CA VAL A 272 -8.81 -20.42 2.76
C VAL A 272 -10.14 -21.16 2.86
N ALA A 273 -10.21 -22.39 2.34
CA ALA A 273 -11.41 -23.22 2.44
C ALA A 273 -11.77 -23.51 3.91
N ALA A 274 -10.77 -23.81 4.74
CA ALA A 274 -10.96 -24.05 6.18
C ALA A 274 -11.42 -22.81 6.97
N ALA A 275 -11.27 -21.61 6.41
CA ALA A 275 -11.66 -20.35 7.03
C ALA A 275 -13.06 -19.85 6.61
N ASP A 276 -13.78 -20.60 5.76
CA ASP A 276 -15.04 -20.16 5.12
C ASP A 276 -14.90 -18.77 4.46
N TYR A 277 -13.74 -18.52 3.85
CA TYR A 277 -13.39 -17.23 3.28
C TYR A 277 -13.94 -17.10 1.84
N THR A 278 -14.52 -15.94 1.52
CA THR A 278 -15.01 -15.60 0.17
C THR A 278 -14.37 -14.31 -0.34
N ASN A 279 -14.56 -14.03 -1.63
CA ASN A 279 -13.98 -12.89 -2.33
C ASN A 279 -12.45 -13.04 -2.53
N ALA A 280 -11.77 -11.94 -2.89
CA ALA A 280 -10.32 -11.95 -3.09
C ALA A 280 -9.57 -11.72 -1.77
N GLY A 281 -8.53 -12.51 -1.55
CA GLY A 281 -7.60 -12.38 -0.44
C GLY A 281 -6.19 -12.82 -0.86
N THR A 282 -5.23 -12.72 0.05
CA THR A 282 -3.88 -13.24 -0.19
C THR A 282 -3.37 -13.99 1.03
N VAL A 283 -2.86 -15.20 0.81
CA VAL A 283 -2.21 -16.01 1.84
C VAL A 283 -0.70 -15.81 1.73
N GLU A 284 -0.09 -15.25 2.75
CA GLU A 284 1.35 -14.96 2.78
C GLU A 284 2.14 -16.09 3.44
N PHE A 285 3.33 -16.36 2.90
CA PHE A 285 4.25 -17.39 3.36
C PHE A 285 5.68 -16.86 3.45
N LEU A 286 6.44 -17.41 4.39
CA LEU A 286 7.89 -17.31 4.43
C LEU A 286 8.50 -18.58 3.86
N VAL A 287 9.35 -18.46 2.85
CA VAL A 287 10.08 -19.59 2.23
C VAL A 287 11.55 -19.46 2.60
N GLU A 288 12.17 -20.52 3.10
CA GLU A 288 13.59 -20.50 3.46
C GLU A 288 14.48 -20.51 2.21
N GLU A 289 15.29 -19.48 2.05
CA GLU A 289 16.32 -19.41 1.02
C GLU A 289 17.59 -20.17 1.46
N ASP A 290 18.16 -20.93 0.52
CA ASP A 290 19.49 -21.52 0.65
C ASP A 290 20.51 -20.61 -0.05
N LEU A 291 21.25 -19.82 0.73
CA LEU A 291 22.24 -18.89 0.19
C LEU A 291 23.44 -19.57 -0.50
N ASP A 292 23.64 -20.87 -0.29
CA ASP A 292 24.74 -21.64 -0.90
C ASP A 292 24.31 -22.32 -2.22
N ARG A 293 23.04 -22.24 -2.62
CA ARG A 293 22.55 -22.84 -3.87
C ARG A 293 23.10 -22.12 -5.10
N ASP A 294 23.17 -22.82 -6.23
CA ASP A 294 23.40 -22.15 -7.52
C ASP A 294 22.18 -21.25 -7.82
N PRO A 295 22.37 -19.94 -8.04
CA PRO A 295 21.27 -19.03 -8.34
C PRO A 295 20.40 -19.45 -9.53
N SER A 296 20.97 -20.20 -10.47
CA SER A 296 20.26 -20.73 -11.64
C SER A 296 19.41 -21.98 -11.35
N GLU A 297 19.59 -22.60 -10.18
CA GLU A 297 18.78 -23.72 -9.72
C GLU A 297 17.68 -23.22 -8.77
N PRO A 298 16.39 -23.37 -9.11
CA PRO A 298 15.31 -22.95 -8.23
C PRO A 298 15.25 -23.80 -6.95
N LEU A 299 14.67 -23.22 -5.90
CA LEU A 299 14.32 -23.90 -4.66
C LEU A 299 13.41 -25.10 -4.96
N GLY A 300 13.88 -26.27 -4.54
CA GLY A 300 13.23 -27.54 -4.81
C GLY A 300 11.96 -27.76 -3.99
N PRO A 301 11.20 -28.83 -4.29
CA PRO A 301 9.93 -29.12 -3.61
C PRO A 301 10.10 -29.27 -2.09
N ASP A 302 11.24 -29.77 -1.60
CA ASP A 302 11.47 -30.02 -0.18
C ASP A 302 11.86 -28.76 0.63
N THR A 303 11.97 -27.60 -0.02
CA THR A 303 12.27 -26.34 0.66
C THR A 303 11.16 -26.01 1.67
N PRO A 304 11.50 -25.74 2.94
CA PRO A 304 10.52 -25.37 3.94
C PRO A 304 9.85 -24.04 3.59
N PHE A 305 8.53 -24.00 3.73
CA PHE A 305 7.72 -22.78 3.67
C PHE A 305 6.73 -22.77 4.83
N TYR A 306 6.33 -21.59 5.27
CA TYR A 306 5.51 -21.40 6.46
C TYR A 306 4.52 -20.27 6.29
N PHE A 307 3.26 -20.52 6.65
CA PHE A 307 2.21 -19.51 6.71
C PHE A 307 2.62 -18.36 7.63
N LEU A 308 2.40 -17.15 7.15
CA LEU A 308 2.64 -15.89 7.84
C LEU A 308 1.32 -15.27 8.29
N GLU A 309 0.48 -14.88 7.34
CA GLU A 309 -0.83 -14.25 7.58
C GLU A 309 -1.75 -14.35 6.35
N VAL A 310 -3.01 -13.97 6.52
CA VAL A 310 -3.94 -13.75 5.41
C VAL A 310 -4.30 -12.28 5.37
N ASN A 311 -4.07 -11.64 4.23
CA ASN A 311 -4.63 -10.32 3.95
C ASN A 311 -6.05 -10.52 3.44
N THR A 312 -7.05 -10.11 4.23
CA THR A 312 -8.48 -10.38 3.96
C THR A 312 -9.10 -9.37 2.99
N ARG A 313 -8.32 -8.99 1.98
CA ARG A 313 -8.63 -7.94 0.99
C ARG A 313 -7.74 -8.10 -0.25
N ILE A 314 -8.03 -7.28 -1.27
CA ILE A 314 -7.08 -7.03 -2.36
C ILE A 314 -5.79 -6.38 -1.84
N GLN A 315 -4.68 -6.60 -2.54
CA GLN A 315 -3.37 -5.99 -2.26
C GLN A 315 -2.96 -5.02 -3.38
N VAL A 316 -1.94 -4.21 -3.11
CA VAL A 316 -1.42 -3.21 -4.06
C VAL A 316 -0.92 -3.91 -5.33
N GLU A 317 -0.14 -4.96 -5.10
CA GLU A 317 0.59 -5.81 -6.05
C GLU A 317 -0.28 -6.86 -6.78
N HIS A 318 -1.61 -6.81 -6.64
CA HIS A 318 -2.53 -7.71 -7.37
C HIS A 318 -2.33 -7.64 -8.89
N THR A 319 -1.90 -6.48 -9.38
CA THR A 319 -1.67 -6.16 -10.80
C THR A 319 -0.63 -7.08 -11.44
N VAL A 320 0.39 -7.53 -10.69
CA VAL A 320 1.38 -8.52 -11.15
C VAL A 320 0.66 -9.81 -11.55
N THR A 321 -0.26 -10.27 -10.71
CA THR A 321 -1.06 -11.45 -10.98
C THR A 321 -2.01 -11.25 -12.16
N GLU A 322 -2.61 -10.07 -12.30
CA GLU A 322 -3.46 -9.77 -13.46
C GLU A 322 -2.69 -9.80 -14.78
N GLU A 323 -1.46 -9.28 -14.82
CA GLU A 323 -0.62 -9.32 -16.03
C GLU A 323 -0.18 -10.74 -16.39
N LEU A 324 0.02 -11.61 -15.40
CA LEU A 324 0.42 -13.01 -15.63
C LEU A 324 -0.72 -13.90 -16.10
N THR A 325 -1.93 -13.65 -15.60
CA THR A 325 -3.09 -14.54 -15.80
C THR A 325 -4.11 -13.99 -16.80
N GLY A 326 -4.11 -12.68 -17.04
CA GLY A 326 -5.18 -11.99 -17.75
C GLY A 326 -6.52 -11.95 -17.00
N ILE A 327 -6.55 -12.36 -15.73
CA ILE A 327 -7.75 -12.39 -14.90
C ILE A 327 -7.87 -11.05 -14.16
N ASP A 328 -9.00 -10.38 -14.32
CA ASP A 328 -9.31 -9.11 -13.65
C ASP A 328 -9.86 -9.38 -12.25
N ILE A 329 -8.99 -9.27 -11.24
CA ILE A 329 -9.28 -9.67 -9.86
C ILE A 329 -10.40 -8.82 -9.28
N VAL A 330 -10.40 -7.51 -9.52
CA VAL A 330 -11.44 -6.60 -9.01
C VAL A 330 -12.81 -6.92 -9.61
N LYS A 331 -12.89 -7.32 -10.87
CA LYS A 331 -14.17 -7.79 -11.44
C LYS A 331 -14.63 -9.10 -10.81
N GLU A 332 -13.71 -10.02 -10.49
CA GLU A 332 -14.09 -11.23 -9.73
C GLU A 332 -14.63 -10.86 -8.34
N GLN A 333 -14.02 -9.89 -7.64
CA GLN A 333 -14.55 -9.40 -6.36
C GLN A 333 -16.00 -8.89 -6.48
N LEU A 334 -16.29 -8.09 -7.50
CA LEU A 334 -17.62 -7.54 -7.75
C LEU A 334 -18.63 -8.61 -8.14
N ARG A 335 -18.23 -9.59 -8.99
CA ARG A 335 -19.09 -10.72 -9.38
C ARG A 335 -19.48 -11.57 -8.18
N VAL A 336 -18.49 -11.99 -7.38
CA VAL A 336 -18.71 -12.77 -6.16
C VAL A 336 -19.63 -12.02 -5.20
N ALA A 337 -19.34 -10.75 -4.91
CA ALA A 337 -20.17 -9.95 -4.01
C ALA A 337 -21.61 -9.76 -4.54
N SER A 338 -21.80 -9.71 -5.86
CA SER A 338 -23.13 -9.59 -6.48
C SER A 338 -23.89 -10.92 -6.62
N GLY A 339 -23.29 -12.04 -6.18
CA GLY A 339 -23.87 -13.38 -6.29
C GLY A 339 -23.83 -13.99 -7.70
N GLU A 340 -23.03 -13.44 -8.61
CA GLU A 340 -22.79 -14.03 -9.94
C GLU A 340 -21.78 -15.18 -9.92
N GLY A 341 -21.00 -15.27 -8.85
CA GLY A 341 -19.94 -16.24 -8.63
C GLY A 341 -18.68 -16.00 -9.46
N LEU A 342 -17.73 -16.93 -9.37
CA LEU A 342 -16.46 -16.85 -10.10
C LEU A 342 -16.63 -17.09 -11.60
N SER A 343 -15.93 -16.31 -12.42
CA SER A 343 -15.89 -16.50 -13.87
C SER A 343 -14.81 -17.48 -14.34
N VAL A 344 -13.94 -17.91 -13.41
CA VAL A 344 -12.77 -18.77 -13.65
C VAL A 344 -12.77 -19.98 -12.72
N SER A 345 -12.17 -21.08 -13.18
CA SER A 345 -11.87 -22.25 -12.37
C SER A 345 -10.36 -22.46 -12.24
N GLN A 346 -9.92 -23.33 -11.32
CA GLN A 346 -8.49 -23.61 -11.14
C GLN A 346 -7.79 -24.10 -12.42
N GLY A 347 -8.51 -24.79 -13.30
CA GLY A 347 -7.96 -25.28 -14.57
C GLY A 347 -7.81 -24.21 -15.65
N ASP A 348 -8.36 -23.02 -15.46
CA ASP A 348 -8.25 -21.88 -16.38
C ASP A 348 -7.06 -20.96 -16.04
N VAL A 349 -6.41 -21.18 -14.89
CA VAL A 349 -5.30 -20.34 -14.41
C VAL A 349 -3.98 -20.83 -15.00
N GLU A 350 -3.41 -20.03 -15.88
CA GLU A 350 -2.05 -20.21 -16.41
C GLU A 350 -1.22 -18.96 -16.09
N LEU A 351 0.03 -19.14 -15.66
CA LEU A 351 0.97 -18.05 -15.45
C LEU A 351 1.83 -17.88 -16.70
N GLU A 352 1.60 -16.80 -17.44
CA GLU A 352 2.32 -16.51 -18.68
C GLU A 352 3.35 -15.38 -18.48
N GLY A 353 4.61 -15.68 -18.82
CA GLY A 353 5.68 -14.69 -18.80
C GLY A 353 6.17 -14.34 -17.39
N HIS A 354 6.53 -13.07 -17.20
CA HIS A 354 7.02 -12.53 -15.94
C HIS A 354 6.54 -11.08 -15.80
N ALA A 355 6.10 -10.68 -14.61
CA ALA A 355 5.68 -9.33 -14.31
C ALA A 355 6.38 -8.78 -13.06
N ILE A 356 6.65 -7.47 -13.06
CA ILE A 356 7.24 -6.73 -11.95
C ILE A 356 6.44 -5.44 -11.73
N GLU A 357 6.01 -5.19 -10.50
CA GLU A 357 5.45 -3.91 -10.07
C GLU A 357 6.51 -3.07 -9.35
N PHE A 358 6.57 -1.79 -9.71
CA PHE A 358 7.34 -0.75 -9.03
C PHE A 358 6.39 0.28 -8.45
N ARG A 359 6.41 0.45 -7.11
CA ARG A 359 5.66 1.52 -6.44
C ARG A 359 6.37 2.86 -6.65
N ILE A 360 5.75 3.77 -7.39
CA ILE A 360 6.31 5.10 -7.64
C ILE A 360 5.84 6.02 -6.52
N ASN A 361 6.70 6.14 -5.50
CA ASN A 361 6.42 6.97 -4.33
C ASN A 361 7.16 8.31 -4.40
N ALA A 362 6.54 9.34 -3.83
CA ALA A 362 7.14 10.62 -3.51
C ALA A 362 8.09 10.49 -2.30
N GLU A 363 9.15 9.70 -2.41
CA GLU A 363 10.10 9.39 -1.34
C GLU A 363 11.54 9.53 -1.83
N ASN A 364 12.44 10.01 -0.97
CA ASN A 364 13.88 10.06 -1.26
C ASN A 364 14.60 8.87 -0.64
N ALA A 365 14.90 7.84 -1.46
CA ALA A 365 15.57 6.62 -0.98
C ALA A 365 16.94 6.87 -0.35
N ALA A 366 17.69 7.88 -0.81
CA ALA A 366 19.00 8.24 -0.25
C ALA A 366 18.89 8.81 1.17
N GLU A 367 17.76 9.45 1.49
CA GLU A 367 17.43 9.99 2.82
C GLU A 367 16.50 9.03 3.57
N GLU A 368 16.87 7.74 3.60
CA GLU A 368 16.10 6.66 4.25
C GLU A 368 14.63 6.61 3.83
N PHE A 369 14.36 6.92 2.56
CA PHE A 369 13.03 6.97 1.96
C PHE A 369 12.08 7.96 2.65
N GLN A 370 12.61 9.10 3.07
CA GLN A 370 11.80 10.17 3.61
C GLN A 370 10.75 10.64 2.58
N PRO A 371 9.45 10.67 2.94
CA PRO A 371 8.41 11.20 2.06
C PRO A 371 8.61 12.69 1.78
N ALA A 372 8.26 13.11 0.57
CA ALA A 372 8.12 14.51 0.23
C ALA A 372 7.03 15.14 1.10
N ASN A 373 7.33 16.32 1.62
CA ASN A 373 6.46 17.09 2.52
C ASN A 373 5.70 18.22 1.82
N GLU A 374 5.98 18.44 0.54
CA GLU A 374 5.27 19.33 -0.37
C GLU A 374 5.67 19.00 -1.81
N GLY A 375 4.97 19.60 -2.77
CA GLY A 375 5.35 19.55 -4.17
C GLY A 375 4.15 19.57 -5.10
N ARG A 376 4.43 19.76 -6.39
CA ARG A 376 3.47 19.70 -7.48
C ARG A 376 4.10 18.93 -8.61
N LEU A 377 3.33 18.11 -9.30
CA LEU A 377 3.78 17.39 -10.49
C LEU A 377 3.94 18.37 -11.66
N ASP A 378 5.06 19.08 -11.74
CA ASP A 378 5.32 20.06 -12.79
C ASP A 378 5.40 19.38 -14.17
N THR A 379 6.03 18.20 -14.21
CA THR A 379 5.99 17.25 -15.33
C THR A 379 5.49 15.91 -14.80
N TYR A 380 4.55 15.30 -15.54
CA TYR A 380 4.06 13.95 -15.28
C TYR A 380 3.78 13.27 -16.61
N ASP A 381 4.78 12.57 -17.14
CA ASP A 381 4.73 11.80 -18.39
C ASP A 381 5.12 10.34 -18.10
N PRO A 382 4.16 9.51 -17.64
CA PRO A 382 4.43 8.11 -17.33
C PRO A 382 4.74 7.30 -18.60
N PRO A 383 5.57 6.25 -18.50
CA PRO A 383 5.97 5.46 -19.66
C PRO A 383 4.81 4.62 -20.19
N GLY A 384 4.80 4.37 -21.50
CA GLY A 384 3.85 3.46 -22.16
C GLY A 384 4.54 2.38 -22.99
N GLY A 385 3.78 1.77 -23.91
CA GLY A 385 4.28 0.75 -24.84
C GLY A 385 3.81 -0.67 -24.50
N ILE A 386 4.24 -1.65 -25.30
CA ILE A 386 3.88 -3.06 -25.09
C ILE A 386 4.45 -3.57 -23.75
N GLY A 387 3.61 -4.23 -22.95
CA GLY A 387 3.99 -4.82 -21.65
C GLY A 387 4.23 -3.78 -20.55
N VAL A 388 3.63 -2.60 -20.64
CA VAL A 388 3.79 -1.50 -19.68
C VAL A 388 2.40 -1.00 -19.29
N ARG A 389 2.06 -1.16 -18.02
CA ARG A 389 0.82 -0.69 -17.40
C ARG A 389 1.15 0.31 -16.31
N VAL A 390 0.32 1.34 -16.18
CA VAL A 390 0.42 2.34 -15.11
C VAL A 390 -0.95 2.51 -14.47
N ASP A 391 -0.98 2.31 -13.16
CA ASP A 391 -2.16 2.52 -12.33
C ASP A 391 -1.91 3.76 -11.46
N ASP A 392 -2.62 4.84 -11.74
CA ASP A 392 -2.46 6.15 -11.12
C ASP A 392 -3.80 6.87 -10.91
N ALA A 393 -3.75 7.94 -10.11
CA ALA A 393 -4.87 8.86 -9.95
C ALA A 393 -4.46 10.33 -10.21
N LEU A 394 -3.17 10.64 -10.14
CA LEU A 394 -2.65 11.99 -10.29
C LEU A 394 -2.49 12.37 -11.77
N ARG A 395 -2.38 13.67 -12.02
CA ARG A 395 -2.12 14.26 -13.34
C ARG A 395 -1.10 15.38 -13.20
N GLN A 396 -0.47 15.74 -14.31
CA GLN A 396 0.39 16.92 -14.37
C GLN A 396 -0.34 18.16 -13.83
N GLY A 397 0.34 18.89 -12.95
CA GLY A 397 -0.17 20.07 -12.26
C GLY A 397 -0.89 19.81 -10.95
N ASP A 398 -1.17 18.56 -10.59
CA ASP A 398 -1.75 18.23 -9.28
C ASP A 398 -0.73 18.48 -8.16
N GLU A 399 -1.21 19.02 -7.04
CA GLU A 399 -0.43 19.17 -5.80
C GLU A 399 -0.35 17.83 -5.06
N LEU A 400 0.80 17.56 -4.45
CA LEU A 400 0.98 16.36 -3.64
C LEU A 400 0.19 16.50 -2.33
N VAL A 401 -0.71 15.56 -2.06
CA VAL A 401 -1.39 15.45 -0.76
C VAL A 401 -0.47 14.72 0.21
N THR A 402 -0.10 15.38 1.31
CA THR A 402 0.90 14.88 2.27
C THR A 402 0.29 14.31 3.54
N ASP A 403 -1.04 14.32 3.67
CA ASP A 403 -1.77 13.77 4.81
C ASP A 403 -1.85 12.23 4.79
N TYR A 404 -1.51 11.60 3.65
CA TYR A 404 -1.67 10.17 3.39
C TYR A 404 -0.37 9.51 2.90
N ASP A 405 -0.48 8.31 2.34
CA ASP A 405 0.63 7.62 1.73
C ASP A 405 1.24 8.42 0.57
N SER A 406 2.53 8.18 0.31
CA SER A 406 3.35 8.89 -0.67
C SER A 406 3.19 8.38 -2.10
N MET A 407 2.31 7.41 -2.37
CA MET A 407 2.22 6.77 -3.68
C MET A 407 1.66 7.73 -4.74
N ILE A 408 2.40 7.86 -5.84
CA ILE A 408 2.01 8.63 -7.02
C ILE A 408 1.32 7.70 -8.03
N ALA A 409 1.94 6.56 -8.29
CA ALA A 409 1.51 5.57 -9.26
C ALA A 409 2.10 4.20 -8.97
N LYS A 410 1.57 3.18 -9.63
CA LYS A 410 2.21 1.87 -9.78
C LYS A 410 2.64 1.72 -11.23
N LEU A 411 3.89 1.33 -11.45
CA LEU A 411 4.39 0.96 -12.76
C LEU A 411 4.52 -0.56 -12.82
N ILE A 412 3.74 -1.19 -13.69
CA ILE A 412 3.75 -2.64 -13.87
C ILE A 412 4.34 -2.93 -15.24
N VAL A 413 5.32 -3.84 -15.26
CA VAL A 413 6.00 -4.26 -16.47
C VAL A 413 5.86 -5.76 -16.62
N TRP A 414 5.45 -6.21 -17.80
CA TRP A 414 5.36 -7.63 -18.16
C TRP A 414 6.32 -7.95 -19.30
N GLY A 415 6.88 -9.16 -19.33
CA GLY A 415 7.63 -9.72 -20.47
C GLY A 415 7.44 -11.22 -20.63
N ALA A 416 7.86 -11.77 -21.79
CA ALA A 416 7.70 -13.20 -22.07
C ALA A 416 8.60 -14.08 -21.17
N ASP A 417 9.64 -13.48 -20.60
CA ASP A 417 10.46 -14.02 -19.53
C ASP A 417 10.99 -12.89 -18.65
N ARG A 418 11.64 -13.24 -17.54
CA ARG A 418 12.18 -12.28 -16.57
C ARG A 418 13.28 -11.39 -17.17
N GLU A 419 14.09 -11.91 -18.09
CA GLU A 419 15.14 -11.11 -18.75
C GLU A 419 14.53 -9.99 -19.59
N GLU A 420 13.53 -10.31 -20.40
CA GLU A 420 12.78 -9.32 -21.18
C GLU A 420 12.05 -8.34 -20.28
N CYS A 421 11.41 -8.83 -19.20
CA CYS A 421 10.74 -7.97 -18.23
C CYS A 421 11.71 -6.95 -17.62
N LEU A 422 12.88 -7.38 -17.13
CA LEU A 422 13.91 -6.49 -16.60
C LEU A 422 14.41 -5.48 -17.64
N ALA A 423 14.67 -5.90 -18.87
CA ALA A 423 15.08 -5.00 -19.95
C ALA A 423 14.01 -3.95 -20.28
N ARG A 424 12.73 -4.35 -20.29
CA ARG A 424 11.59 -3.46 -20.49
C ARG A 424 11.42 -2.50 -19.31
N SER A 425 11.64 -2.96 -18.07
CA SER A 425 11.62 -2.12 -16.86
C SER A 425 12.71 -1.05 -16.91
N LYS A 426 13.92 -1.39 -17.37
CA LYS A 426 15.01 -0.41 -17.57
C LYS A 426 14.59 0.70 -18.52
N ARG A 427 13.94 0.33 -19.63
CA ARG A 427 13.40 1.32 -20.58
C ARG A 427 12.27 2.13 -19.95
N ALA A 428 11.35 1.49 -19.22
CA ALA A 428 10.19 2.15 -18.61
C ALA A 428 10.60 3.23 -17.61
N LEU A 429 11.44 2.88 -16.66
CA LEU A 429 11.92 3.82 -15.64
C LEU A 429 12.88 4.86 -16.19
N ALA A 430 13.52 4.62 -17.34
CA ALA A 430 14.32 5.63 -18.02
C ALA A 430 13.47 6.65 -18.80
N GLU A 431 12.27 6.26 -19.23
CA GLU A 431 11.30 7.11 -19.92
C GLU A 431 10.30 7.79 -18.97
N TYR A 432 10.24 7.39 -17.70
CA TYR A 432 9.36 8.00 -16.70
C TYR A 432 9.85 9.41 -16.36
N ASP A 433 9.22 10.42 -16.96
CA ASP A 433 9.55 11.83 -16.74
C ASP A 433 8.59 12.42 -15.68
N LEU A 434 9.15 12.71 -14.51
CA LEU A 434 8.42 13.21 -13.36
C LEU A 434 9.26 14.27 -12.68
N GLU A 435 8.77 15.51 -12.68
CA GLU A 435 9.46 16.68 -12.13
C GLU A 435 8.59 17.40 -11.09
N GLY A 436 9.25 18.14 -10.19
CA GLY A 436 8.61 18.97 -9.15
C GLY A 436 8.38 18.25 -7.81
N VAL A 437 8.63 16.94 -7.75
CA VAL A 437 8.59 16.13 -6.51
C VAL A 437 9.76 15.15 -6.53
N VAL A 438 10.43 14.95 -5.39
CA VAL A 438 11.45 13.88 -5.26
C VAL A 438 10.78 12.51 -5.27
N THR A 439 11.36 11.53 -5.96
CA THR A 439 10.76 10.20 -6.10
C THR A 439 11.76 9.08 -5.89
N VAL A 440 11.21 7.88 -5.68
CA VAL A 440 11.97 6.62 -5.52
C VAL A 440 12.46 6.03 -6.86
N VAL A 441 12.11 6.62 -8.00
CA VAL A 441 12.52 6.14 -9.35
C VAL A 441 14.03 5.88 -9.48
N PRO A 442 14.94 6.72 -8.95
CA PRO A 442 16.37 6.46 -8.99
C PRO A 442 16.77 5.14 -8.30
N PHE A 443 16.13 4.80 -7.17
CA PHE A 443 16.35 3.55 -6.47
C PHE A 443 15.87 2.35 -7.30
N HIS A 444 14.69 2.44 -7.92
CA HIS A 444 14.20 1.37 -8.80
C HIS A 444 15.14 1.12 -9.99
N ARG A 445 15.73 2.20 -10.56
CA ARG A 445 16.74 2.08 -11.62
C ARG A 445 18.03 1.42 -11.14
N LEU A 446 18.45 1.69 -9.90
CA LEU A 446 19.59 1.02 -9.27
C LEU A 446 19.34 -0.48 -9.14
N MET A 447 18.16 -0.89 -8.65
CA MET A 447 17.82 -2.31 -8.46
C MET A 447 17.87 -3.10 -9.77
N LEU A 448 17.54 -2.49 -10.91
CA LEU A 448 17.65 -3.15 -12.21
C LEU A 448 19.10 -3.39 -12.68
N ASP A 449 20.08 -2.73 -12.07
CA ASP A 449 21.51 -2.97 -12.30
C ASP A 449 22.17 -3.76 -11.15
N ASP A 450 21.43 -4.05 -10.08
CA ASP A 450 21.91 -4.76 -8.89
C ASP A 450 22.03 -6.27 -9.13
N GLU A 451 23.19 -6.85 -8.79
CA GLU A 451 23.49 -8.25 -9.08
C GLU A 451 22.56 -9.23 -8.33
N ARG A 452 22.18 -8.94 -7.07
CA ARG A 452 21.33 -9.84 -6.28
C ARG A 452 19.87 -9.76 -6.69
N PHE A 453 19.38 -8.56 -6.98
CA PHE A 453 18.04 -8.38 -7.51
C PHE A 453 17.91 -9.04 -8.89
N VAL A 454 18.84 -8.75 -9.81
CA VAL A 454 18.83 -9.35 -11.17
C VAL A 454 19.02 -10.86 -11.12
N ALA A 455 19.81 -11.41 -10.18
CA ALA A 455 19.93 -12.85 -10.00
C ALA A 455 18.72 -13.51 -9.31
N GLY A 456 17.81 -12.74 -8.71
CA GLY A 456 16.68 -13.27 -7.95
C GLY A 456 17.11 -14.01 -6.67
N THR A 457 18.19 -13.57 -6.03
CA THR A 457 18.79 -14.21 -4.83
C THR A 457 18.65 -13.37 -3.55
N HIS A 458 18.02 -12.19 -3.64
CA HIS A 458 17.74 -11.35 -2.48
C HIS A 458 16.69 -11.98 -1.56
N THR A 459 16.75 -11.66 -0.28
CA THR A 459 15.79 -12.06 0.75
C THR A 459 15.15 -10.80 1.36
N THR A 460 14.21 -10.99 2.31
CA THR A 460 13.59 -9.89 3.07
C THR A 460 14.57 -9.00 3.85
N LYS A 461 15.81 -9.43 4.06
CA LYS A 461 16.85 -8.66 4.75
C LYS A 461 17.70 -7.79 3.85
N TYR A 462 17.59 -7.98 2.53
CA TYR A 462 18.58 -7.46 1.59
C TYR A 462 18.76 -5.93 1.67
N LEU A 463 17.66 -5.17 1.61
CA LEU A 463 17.74 -3.71 1.63
C LEU A 463 18.19 -3.16 2.99
N ASP A 464 17.85 -3.84 4.08
CA ASP A 464 18.10 -3.36 5.44
C ASP A 464 19.53 -3.68 5.93
N GLU A 465 20.11 -4.80 5.50
CA GLU A 465 21.36 -5.33 6.04
C GLU A 465 22.53 -5.35 5.04
N GLU A 466 22.25 -5.43 3.74
CA GLU A 466 23.28 -5.79 2.74
C GLU A 466 23.48 -4.75 1.65
N LEU A 467 22.44 -4.01 1.25
CA LEU A 467 22.54 -3.01 0.21
C LEU A 467 23.44 -1.85 0.64
N ASP A 468 24.42 -1.51 -0.19
CA ASP A 468 25.30 -0.38 0.04
C ASP A 468 24.55 0.94 -0.14
N ARG A 469 24.44 1.72 0.95
CA ARG A 469 23.78 3.02 0.97
C ARG A 469 24.48 4.06 0.09
N GLU A 470 25.78 3.92 -0.17
CA GLU A 470 26.51 4.83 -1.07
C GLU A 470 25.97 4.70 -2.51
N LEU A 471 25.65 3.48 -2.96
CA LEU A 471 25.05 3.24 -4.27
C LEU A 471 23.66 3.89 -4.42
N VAL A 472 22.88 3.91 -3.33
CA VAL A 472 21.56 4.58 -3.31
C VAL A 472 21.73 6.09 -3.46
N ALA A 473 22.71 6.69 -2.77
CA ALA A 473 23.02 8.11 -2.89
C ALA A 473 23.53 8.47 -4.30
N GLU A 474 24.44 7.67 -4.88
CA GLU A 474 24.92 7.84 -6.25
C GLU A 474 23.80 7.73 -7.28
N ALA A 475 22.86 6.80 -7.09
CA ALA A 475 21.68 6.66 -7.94
C ALA A 475 20.80 7.91 -7.88
N GLN A 476 20.57 8.46 -6.69
CA GLN A 476 19.82 9.70 -6.49
C GLN A 476 20.51 10.90 -7.15
N GLU A 477 21.84 11.04 -7.05
CA GLU A 477 22.58 12.11 -7.74
C GLU A 477 22.50 11.97 -9.26
N LYS A 478 22.53 10.73 -9.77
CA LYS A 478 22.58 10.44 -11.21
C LYS A 478 21.23 10.60 -11.91
N TRP A 479 20.13 10.20 -11.26
CA TRP A 479 18.81 10.10 -11.87
C TRP A 479 17.72 10.86 -11.13
N GLY A 480 17.99 11.34 -9.92
CA GLY A 480 17.03 12.11 -9.16
C GLY A 480 16.80 13.48 -9.77
N THR A 481 15.60 13.99 -9.57
CA THR A 481 15.31 15.41 -9.77
C THR A 481 15.90 16.20 -8.61
N GLU A 482 16.56 17.32 -8.90
CA GLU A 482 16.77 18.34 -7.86
C GLU A 482 15.38 18.72 -7.37
N SER A 483 15.05 18.39 -6.11
CA SER A 483 13.95 19.11 -5.47
C SER A 483 14.33 20.58 -5.53
N ALA A 484 13.36 21.48 -5.68
CA ALA A 484 13.60 22.87 -5.36
C ALA A 484 13.98 22.92 -3.87
N SER A 485 15.25 22.68 -3.54
CA SER A 485 15.81 23.18 -2.31
C SER A 485 15.59 24.68 -2.41
N SER A 486 14.85 25.22 -1.45
CA SER A 486 15.00 26.61 -1.09
C SER A 486 16.43 26.82 -0.57
N ASP A 487 17.41 26.78 -1.48
CA ASP A 487 18.66 27.53 -1.34
C ASP A 487 18.40 29.01 -1.67
N ASP A 488 17.27 29.53 -1.21
CA ASP A 488 17.17 30.95 -0.89
C ASP A 488 17.68 31.07 0.54
N ASP A 489 18.83 31.72 0.71
CA ASP A 489 19.35 32.18 2.00
C ASP A 489 18.21 32.81 2.83
N GLU A 490 17.55 32.03 3.70
CA GLU A 490 16.54 32.57 4.61
C GLU A 490 17.25 33.45 5.64
N GLU A 491 17.11 34.76 5.49
CA GLU A 491 17.59 35.76 6.46
C GLU A 491 16.90 35.52 7.82
N VAL A 492 17.60 34.85 8.74
CA VAL A 492 17.19 34.72 10.14
C VAL A 492 17.20 36.12 10.76
N THR A 493 16.03 36.62 11.17
CA THR A 493 15.93 37.92 11.85
C THR A 493 15.58 37.71 13.32
N GLU A 494 16.55 37.90 14.21
CA GLU A 494 16.34 37.87 15.66
C GLU A 494 15.61 39.14 16.13
N ARG A 495 14.56 38.98 16.95
CA ARG A 495 13.89 40.11 17.59
C ARG A 495 13.72 39.88 19.09
N GLU A 496 14.10 40.90 19.86
CA GLU A 496 13.97 40.91 21.32
C GLU A 496 12.75 41.75 21.72
N PHE A 497 11.84 41.16 22.49
CA PHE A 497 10.70 41.88 23.07
C PHE A 497 10.59 41.61 24.56
N THR A 498 10.24 42.65 25.32
CA THR A 498 9.96 42.49 26.75
C THR A 498 8.48 42.24 26.99
N VAL A 499 8.16 41.14 27.68
CA VAL A 499 6.79 40.79 28.08
C VAL A 499 6.70 40.76 29.61
N GLU A 500 5.58 41.24 30.15
CA GLU A 500 5.33 41.25 31.59
C GLU A 500 4.23 40.24 31.94
N VAL A 501 4.58 39.23 32.74
CA VAL A 501 3.64 38.19 33.20
C VAL A 501 3.60 38.22 34.73
N ASN A 502 2.39 38.33 35.29
CA ASN A 502 2.15 38.43 36.73
C ASN A 502 2.93 39.58 37.44
N GLY A 503 3.10 40.72 36.77
CA GLY A 503 3.73 41.92 37.34
C GLY A 503 5.26 41.87 37.40
N LYS A 504 5.90 40.93 36.68
CA LYS A 504 7.35 40.84 36.56
C LYS A 504 7.74 40.80 35.08
N ARG A 505 8.74 41.62 34.72
CA ARG A 505 9.21 41.84 33.35
C ARG A 505 10.23 40.75 32.96
N PHE A 506 10.07 40.20 31.77
CA PHE A 506 10.98 39.22 31.16
C PHE A 506 11.31 39.64 29.73
N ASP A 507 12.58 39.64 29.38
CA ASP A 507 13.05 39.83 28.01
C ASP A 507 13.10 38.47 27.32
N VAL A 508 12.45 38.37 26.16
CA VAL A 508 12.33 37.13 25.39
C VAL A 508 12.86 37.40 23.98
N GLU A 509 13.86 36.61 23.57
CA GLU A 509 14.35 36.57 22.19
C GLU A 509 13.59 35.51 21.41
N LEU A 510 13.12 35.88 20.23
CA LEU A 510 12.41 34.99 19.32
C LEU A 510 13.10 35.00 17.96
N GLU A 511 13.49 33.83 17.49
CA GLU A 511 13.91 33.59 16.11
C GLU A 511 12.68 33.24 15.27
N GLU A 512 12.36 34.06 14.26
CA GLU A 512 11.34 33.75 13.27
C GLU A 512 12.01 33.41 11.93
N ARG A 513 11.62 32.27 11.33
CA ARG A 513 12.02 31.87 9.98
C ARG A 513 10.85 32.11 9.01
N GLY A 514 11.12 32.70 7.85
CA GLY A 514 10.17 32.81 6.74
C GLY A 514 9.09 33.90 6.82
N ALA A 515 9.20 34.91 7.69
CA ALA A 515 8.19 35.98 7.75
C ALA A 515 8.49 37.12 6.75
N PRO A 516 7.58 37.49 5.82
CA PRO A 516 7.80 38.64 4.95
C PRO A 516 7.83 39.93 5.77
N ALA A 517 8.78 40.82 5.47
CA ALA A 517 8.94 42.09 6.17
C ALA A 517 7.67 42.95 6.08
N VAL A 518 6.92 43.06 7.18
CA VAL A 518 5.82 44.03 7.30
C VAL A 518 6.43 45.43 7.43
N PRO A 519 6.15 46.37 6.50
CA PRO A 519 6.68 47.72 6.61
C PRO A 519 6.05 48.43 7.82
N THR A 520 6.89 48.86 8.76
CA THR A 520 6.47 49.70 9.89
C THR A 520 6.04 51.07 9.35
N PRO A 521 4.89 51.64 9.79
CA PRO A 521 4.47 52.94 9.33
C PRO A 521 5.37 54.02 9.96
N ALA A 522 6.16 54.69 9.13
CA ALA A 522 6.87 55.90 9.53
C ALA A 522 5.87 56.97 9.98
N SER A 523 5.95 57.35 11.25
CA SER A 523 5.19 58.45 11.81
C SER A 523 5.84 59.79 11.47
N GLY A 524 5.07 60.64 10.78
CA GLY A 524 5.12 62.11 10.91
C GLY A 524 5.96 62.88 9.89
N GLY A 525 5.29 63.80 9.15
CA GLY A 525 5.98 64.93 8.52
C GLY A 525 5.34 65.59 7.29
N SER A 526 4.21 66.29 7.49
CA SER A 526 3.77 67.52 6.79
C SER A 526 4.13 67.80 5.30
N GLY A 527 3.12 68.07 4.46
CA GLY A 527 3.35 68.89 3.25
C GLY A 527 2.30 68.85 2.13
N ALA A 528 1.24 69.66 2.27
CA ALA A 528 0.47 70.36 1.22
C ALA A 528 0.31 69.79 -0.22
N GLY A 529 -0.95 69.61 -0.62
CA GLY A 529 -1.49 70.26 -1.83
C GLY A 529 -1.95 69.36 -2.99
N GLY A 530 -3.22 69.51 -3.42
CA GLY A 530 -3.55 69.47 -4.85
C GLY A 530 -4.57 68.43 -5.36
N ARG A 531 -5.86 68.79 -5.23
CA ARG A 531 -6.88 68.82 -6.31
C ARG A 531 -7.23 67.54 -7.14
N LYS A 532 -8.46 67.05 -6.87
CA LYS A 532 -9.53 66.57 -7.78
C LYS A 532 -9.16 66.04 -9.19
N GLN A 533 -9.67 64.85 -9.54
CA GLN A 533 -10.75 64.69 -10.55
C GLN A 533 -11.44 63.33 -10.51
N ARG A 534 -12.75 63.35 -10.84
CA ARG A 534 -13.74 62.26 -10.92
C ARG A 534 -13.68 61.59 -12.31
N PRO A 535 -14.18 60.36 -12.48
CA PRO A 535 -14.16 59.61 -13.74
C PRO A 535 -15.42 59.87 -14.59
N PRO A 536 -15.44 59.47 -15.87
CA PRO A 536 -16.69 59.27 -16.61
C PRO A 536 -17.00 57.78 -16.85
N GLN A 537 -18.26 57.44 -16.61
CA GLN A 537 -18.97 56.24 -17.04
C GLN A 537 -19.47 56.35 -18.49
N ALA A 538 -19.50 55.18 -19.15
CA ALA A 538 -20.52 54.55 -20.01
C ALA A 538 -21.43 55.36 -20.97
N THR A 539 -21.56 54.81 -22.19
CA THR A 539 -22.75 54.72 -23.06
C THR A 539 -22.53 53.51 -24.01
N SER A 540 -23.25 52.38 -23.96
CA SER A 540 -24.58 52.07 -24.55
C SER A 540 -24.77 52.51 -26.02
N ASP A 541 -24.87 51.58 -26.97
CA ASP A 541 -26.14 51.22 -27.65
C ASP A 541 -25.96 50.13 -28.74
N ASP A 542 -26.77 49.09 -28.59
CA ASP A 542 -27.64 48.37 -29.55
C ASP A 542 -27.30 48.15 -31.05
N GLY A 543 -27.59 46.90 -31.48
CA GLY A 543 -28.38 46.65 -32.69
C GLY A 543 -27.79 45.76 -33.79
N GLY A 544 -28.40 44.58 -34.00
CA GLY A 544 -28.77 44.11 -35.35
C GLY A 544 -28.07 42.89 -35.96
N ASP A 545 -28.67 41.72 -35.74
CA ASP A 545 -29.21 40.72 -36.70
C ASP A 545 -28.45 40.21 -37.96
N ASP A 546 -28.78 38.95 -38.26
CA ASP A 546 -28.69 38.16 -39.51
C ASP A 546 -27.36 37.54 -39.99
N GLY A 547 -27.42 36.23 -40.27
CA GLY A 547 -26.80 35.68 -41.49
C GLY A 547 -26.03 34.36 -41.35
N VAL A 548 -26.72 33.26 -41.67
CA VAL A 548 -26.19 31.91 -41.98
C VAL A 548 -25.26 31.94 -43.19
N ASP A 549 -24.14 31.18 -43.17
CA ASP A 549 -23.86 30.22 -44.26
C ASP A 549 -22.74 29.20 -43.95
N VAL A 550 -23.00 28.00 -44.46
CA VAL A 550 -22.17 26.79 -44.45
C VAL A 550 -21.36 26.76 -45.74
N ALA A 551 -20.09 26.33 -45.69
CA ALA A 551 -19.45 25.66 -46.83
C ALA A 551 -18.26 24.79 -46.40
N GLU A 552 -18.28 23.57 -46.92
CA GLU A 552 -17.31 22.49 -46.86
C GLU A 552 -15.95 22.82 -47.50
N GLY A 553 -14.93 22.02 -47.14
CA GLY A 553 -14.18 21.31 -48.17
C GLY A 553 -12.71 21.70 -48.36
N GLY A 554 -11.83 20.87 -47.80
CA GLY A 554 -10.39 20.82 -48.07
C GLY A 554 -9.75 19.67 -47.33
#